data_AF-A0A3F3HFD7-F1
#
_entry.id   AF-A0A3F3HFD7-F1
#
_cell.length_a   1.000
_cell.length_b   1.000
_cell.length_c   1.000
_cell.angle_alpha   90.00
_cell.angle_beta   90.00
_cell.angle_gamma   90.00
#
_symmetry.space_group_name_H-M   'P 1'
#
loop_
_entity.id
_entity.type
_entity.pdbx_description
1 polymer ?
#
loop_
_entity_poly.entity_id
_entity_poly.type
_entity_poly.pdbx_seq_one_letter_code
_entity_poly.pdbx_strand_id
1 'polypeptide(L)'
;MFNNQPRQQRNRQPAYLLLPTILALTLIGLLFFLQTKIFHQKLHSQLLLLETTTIDTRQIEASRLFYQDNQQSGQIQGDPWLIESGEKQIKITNKHQDYWRPLLAP
;
A
#
# COMPACT_ATOMS: atom_id res chain seq x y z
N MET A 1 17.37 8.48 -75.22
CA MET A 1 17.91 8.91 -73.92
C MET A 1 17.30 8.03 -72.84
N PHE A 2 18.06 7.07 -72.29
CA PHE A 2 17.58 6.17 -71.23
C PHE A 2 17.86 6.78 -69.86
N ASN A 3 16.80 7.01 -69.09
CA ASN A 3 16.84 7.56 -67.75
C ASN A 3 17.20 6.45 -66.75
N ASN A 4 18.46 6.37 -66.34
CA ASN A 4 18.93 5.42 -65.33
C ASN A 4 18.89 6.07 -63.95
N GLN A 5 17.73 5.99 -63.27
CA GLN A 5 17.69 6.24 -61.82
C GLN A 5 18.15 4.98 -61.07
N PRO A 6 19.09 5.06 -60.11
CA PRO A 6 19.51 3.91 -59.33
C PRO A 6 18.34 3.45 -58.45
N ARG A 7 17.92 2.20 -58.65
CA ARG A 7 16.98 1.52 -57.74
C ARG A 7 17.64 1.48 -56.36
N GLN A 8 17.08 2.20 -55.41
CA GLN A 8 17.47 2.08 -54.00
C GLN A 8 17.34 0.61 -53.60
N GLN A 9 18.46 -0.09 -53.46
CA GLN A 9 18.49 -1.39 -52.82
C GLN A 9 18.06 -1.18 -51.37
N ARG A 10 16.79 -1.49 -51.09
CA ARG A 10 16.23 -1.48 -49.74
C ARG A 10 16.94 -2.57 -48.95
N ASN A 11 18.03 -2.20 -48.30
CA ASN A 11 18.76 -3.07 -47.38
C ASN A 11 17.77 -3.43 -46.25
N ARG A 12 17.20 -4.64 -46.29
CA ARG A 12 16.18 -5.10 -45.32
C ARG A 12 16.79 -5.56 -44.00
N GLN A 13 18.13 -5.69 -43.93
CA GLN A 13 18.87 -6.16 -42.76
C GLN A 13 18.67 -5.35 -41.46
N PRO A 14 18.61 -4.00 -41.45
CA PRO A 14 18.41 -3.25 -40.19
C PRO A 14 16.99 -3.40 -39.63
N ALA A 15 15.97 -3.62 -40.47
CA ALA A 15 14.59 -3.81 -40.02
C ALA A 15 14.40 -5.12 -39.24
N TYR A 16 15.13 -6.18 -39.60
CA TYR A 16 15.10 -7.46 -38.89
C TYR A 16 15.73 -7.42 -37.51
N LEU A 17 16.58 -6.43 -37.23
CA LEU A 17 17.26 -6.25 -35.92
C LEU A 17 16.53 -5.24 -35.03
N LEU A 18 15.88 -4.24 -35.62
CA LEU A 18 15.10 -3.21 -34.91
C LEU A 18 13.79 -3.75 -34.32
N LEU A 19 13.08 -4.61 -35.06
CA LEU A 19 11.81 -5.19 -34.60
C LEU A 19 11.94 -6.02 -33.30
N PRO A 20 12.89 -6.98 -33.19
CA PRO A 20 13.05 -7.77 -31.97
C PRO A 20 13.57 -6.95 -30.80
N THR A 21 14.39 -5.92 -31.04
CA THR A 21 14.90 -5.03 -29.99
C THR A 21 13.81 -4.13 -29.42
N ILE A 22 12.94 -3.56 -30.28
CA ILE A 22 11.75 -2.82 -29.83
C ILE A 22 10.82 -3.74 -29.03
N LEU A 23 10.55 -4.95 -29.52
CA LEU A 23 9.75 -5.93 -28.77
C LEU A 23 10.35 -6.24 -27.39
N ALA A 24 11.66 -6.51 -27.32
CA ALA A 24 12.34 -6.76 -26.05
C ALA A 24 12.24 -5.55 -25.10
N LEU A 25 12.47 -4.34 -25.58
CA LEU A 25 12.37 -3.12 -24.78
C LEU A 25 10.94 -2.87 -24.28
N THR A 26 9.93 -3.09 -25.13
CA THR A 26 8.52 -2.95 -24.72
C THR A 26 8.14 -3.99 -23.66
N LEU A 27 8.61 -5.23 -23.79
CA LEU A 27 8.37 -6.28 -22.80
C LEU A 27 9.04 -5.94 -21.47
N ILE A 28 10.31 -5.51 -21.49
CA ILE A 28 11.03 -5.09 -20.29
C ILE A 28 10.30 -3.90 -19.63
N GLY A 29 9.91 -2.89 -20.41
CA GLY A 29 9.16 -1.75 -19.89
C GLY A 29 7.83 -2.14 -19.26
N LEU A 30 7.09 -3.06 -19.88
CA LEU A 30 5.84 -3.60 -19.32
C LEU A 30 6.07 -4.36 -18.01
N LEU A 31 7.12 -5.18 -17.94
CA LEU A 31 7.49 -5.92 -16.73
C LEU A 31 7.85 -4.96 -15.59
N PHE A 32 8.65 -3.92 -15.86
CA PHE A 32 8.97 -2.89 -14.87
C PHE A 32 7.71 -2.17 -14.39
N PHE A 33 6.81 -1.78 -15.31
CA PHE A 33 5.56 -1.12 -14.95
C PHE A 33 4.68 -1.99 -14.04
N LEU A 34 4.52 -3.28 -14.38
CA LEU A 34 3.79 -4.26 -13.57
C LEU A 34 4.44 -4.43 -12.19
N GLN A 35 5.76 -4.58 -12.14
CA GLN A 35 6.50 -4.71 -10.88
C GLN A 35 6.30 -3.49 -9.98
N THR A 36 6.37 -2.27 -10.54
CA THR A 36 6.12 -1.03 -9.78
C THR A 36 4.71 -0.99 -9.23
N LYS A 37 3.69 -1.38 -10.01
CA LYS A 37 2.30 -1.43 -9.54
C LYS A 37 2.12 -2.42 -8.39
N ILE A 38 2.67 -3.63 -8.52
CA ILE A 38 2.62 -4.66 -7.46
C ILE A 38 3.33 -4.17 -6.20
N PHE A 39 4.49 -3.52 -6.36
CA PHE A 39 5.24 -2.98 -5.24
C PHE A 39 4.46 -1.90 -4.49
N HIS A 40 3.86 -0.93 -5.20
CA HIS A 40 3.02 0.09 -4.57
C HIS A 40 1.80 -0.50 -3.86
N GLN A 41 1.14 -1.49 -4.47
CA GLN A 41 0.01 -2.17 -3.84
C GLN A 41 0.45 -2.87 -2.56
N LYS A 42 1.58 -3.58 -2.58
CA LYS A 42 2.16 -4.25 -1.40
C LYS A 42 2.50 -3.24 -0.30
N LEU A 43 3.11 -2.11 -0.64
CA LEU A 43 3.40 -1.05 0.34
C LEU A 43 2.13 -0.51 0.98
N HIS A 44 1.09 -0.23 0.18
CA HIS A 44 -0.18 0.26 0.71
C HIS A 44 -0.84 -0.78 1.64
N SER A 45 -0.85 -2.05 1.26
CA SER A 45 -1.34 -3.13 2.13
C SER A 45 -0.54 -3.25 3.43
N GLN A 46 0.79 -3.11 3.37
CA GLN A 46 1.64 -3.15 4.57
C GLN A 46 1.38 -1.96 5.50
N LEU A 47 1.17 -0.76 4.95
CA LEU A 47 0.81 0.41 5.74
C LEU A 47 -0.54 0.23 6.44
N LEU A 48 -1.54 -0.28 5.72
CA LEU A 48 -2.85 -0.60 6.31
C LEU A 48 -2.72 -1.65 7.42
N LEU A 49 -1.97 -2.73 7.19
CA LEU A 49 -1.73 -3.76 8.21
C LEU A 49 -1.03 -3.20 9.45
N LEU A 50 -0.08 -2.30 9.27
CA LEU A 50 0.64 -1.67 10.37
C LEU A 50 -0.30 -0.76 11.18
N GLU A 51 -1.16 0.00 10.50
CA GLU A 51 -2.17 0.83 11.15
C GLU A 51 -3.17 -0.02 11.94
N THR A 52 -3.70 -1.10 11.36
CA THR A 52 -4.63 -2.00 12.07
C THR A 52 -3.94 -2.65 13.27
N THR A 53 -2.72 -3.15 13.12
CA THR A 53 -1.95 -3.76 14.22
C THR A 53 -1.70 -2.76 15.35
N THR A 54 -1.45 -1.49 15.02
CA THR A 54 -1.28 -0.42 16.01
C THR A 54 -2.57 -0.18 16.79
N ILE A 55 -3.71 -0.11 16.10
CA ILE A 55 -5.03 0.05 16.74
C ILE A 55 -5.36 -1.16 17.62
N ASP A 56 -5.12 -2.38 17.14
CA ASP A 56 -5.39 -3.62 17.88
C ASP A 56 -4.54 -3.71 19.15
N THR A 57 -3.26 -3.34 19.07
CA THR A 57 -2.36 -3.27 20.23
C THR A 57 -2.90 -2.28 21.28
N ARG A 58 -3.36 -1.11 20.83
CA ARG A 58 -3.96 -0.10 21.72
C ARG A 58 -5.28 -0.57 22.32
N GLN A 59 -6.10 -1.29 21.55
CA GLN A 59 -7.34 -1.87 22.05
C GLN A 59 -7.07 -2.87 23.17
N ILE A 60 -6.05 -3.72 23.02
CA ILE A 60 -5.62 -4.67 24.05
C ILE A 60 -5.16 -3.93 25.30
N GLU A 61 -4.30 -2.92 25.15
CA GLU A 61 -3.76 -2.17 26.29
C GLU A 61 -4.83 -1.34 27.00
N ALA A 62 -5.72 -0.66 26.28
CA ALA A 62 -6.84 0.08 26.85
C ALA A 62 -7.84 -0.87 27.56
N SER A 63 -8.15 -2.02 26.96
CA SER A 63 -9.00 -3.04 27.60
C SER A 63 -8.35 -3.55 28.89
N ARG A 64 -7.04 -3.80 28.87
CA ARG A 64 -6.29 -4.21 30.05
C ARG A 64 -6.34 -3.16 31.16
N LEU A 65 -6.08 -1.89 30.84
CA LEU A 65 -6.12 -0.78 31.80
C LEU A 65 -7.53 -0.57 32.39
N PHE A 66 -8.56 -0.79 31.58
CA PHE A 66 -9.94 -0.77 32.05
C PHE A 66 -10.22 -1.88 33.06
N TYR A 67 -9.81 -3.14 32.80
CA TYR A 67 -10.08 -4.23 33.74
C TYR A 67 -9.15 -4.25 34.97
N GLN A 68 -7.91 -3.76 34.84
CA GLN A 68 -6.94 -3.76 35.94
C GLN A 68 -7.12 -2.57 36.87
N ASP A 69 -7.23 -1.37 36.30
CA ASP A 69 -7.18 -0.11 37.06
C ASP A 69 -8.49 0.67 36.99
N ASN A 70 -9.52 0.13 36.34
CA ASN A 70 -10.81 0.78 36.09
C ASN A 70 -10.67 2.13 35.36
N GLN A 71 -9.60 2.28 34.56
CA GLN A 71 -9.33 3.49 33.80
C GLN A 71 -10.26 3.55 32.58
N GLN A 72 -10.97 4.67 32.44
CA GLN A 72 -11.89 4.92 31.33
C GLN A 72 -11.28 5.79 30.23
N SER A 73 -10.11 6.38 30.46
CA SER A 73 -9.43 7.23 29.50
C SER A 73 -7.94 7.29 29.80
N GLY A 74 -7.14 7.50 28.78
CA GLY A 74 -5.70 7.68 28.94
C GLY A 74 -5.00 8.03 27.64
N GLN A 75 -3.67 7.88 27.63
CA GLN A 75 -2.85 7.98 26.44
C GLN A 75 -1.99 6.73 26.32
N ILE A 76 -1.95 6.16 25.11
CA ILE A 76 -1.07 5.04 24.78
C ILE A 76 -0.17 5.50 23.64
N GLN A 77 1.14 5.52 23.88
CA GLN A 77 2.14 5.97 22.91
C GLN A 77 1.89 7.39 22.36
N GLY A 78 1.39 8.28 23.23
CA GLY A 78 1.11 9.69 22.90
C GLY A 78 -0.25 9.96 22.25
N ASP A 79 -1.02 8.93 21.92
CA ASP A 79 -2.34 9.05 21.32
C ASP A 79 -3.45 8.80 22.36
N PRO A 80 -4.52 9.62 22.41
CA PRO A 80 -5.56 9.49 23.40
C PRO A 80 -6.52 8.34 23.10
N TRP A 81 -7.01 7.70 24.17
CA TRP A 81 -8.08 6.72 24.11
C TRP A 81 -9.13 7.01 25.20
N LEU A 82 -10.38 6.67 24.90
CA LEU A 82 -11.55 6.87 25.75
C LEU A 82 -12.46 5.64 25.65
N ILE A 83 -12.98 5.17 26.77
CA ILE A 83 -13.96 4.09 26.83
C ILE A 83 -15.31 4.70 27.16
N GLU A 84 -16.27 4.50 26.26
CA GLU A 84 -17.66 4.86 26.52
C GLU A 84 -18.35 3.69 27.25
N SER A 85 -18.46 3.86 28.56
CA SER A 85 -18.96 2.86 29.51
C SER A 85 -20.38 2.35 29.19
N GLY A 86 -21.19 3.14 28.49
CA GLY A 86 -22.56 2.76 28.10
C GLY A 86 -22.63 1.66 27.03
N GLU A 87 -21.70 1.66 26.08
CA GLU A 87 -21.75 0.76 24.92
C GLU A 87 -20.65 -0.32 24.94
N LYS A 88 -19.78 -0.33 25.96
CA LYS A 88 -18.56 -1.16 25.99
C LYS A 88 -17.74 -0.98 24.71
N GLN A 89 -17.59 0.27 24.27
CA GLN A 89 -16.78 0.62 23.11
C GLN A 89 -15.59 1.48 23.53
N ILE A 90 -14.47 1.25 22.87
CA ILE A 90 -13.23 2.01 23.00
C ILE A 90 -13.13 2.89 21.77
N LYS A 91 -13.02 4.19 22.01
CA LYS A 91 -12.61 5.20 21.04
C LYS A 91 -11.09 5.35 21.11
N ILE A 92 -10.39 5.04 20.02
CA ILE A 92 -8.94 5.18 19.88
C ILE A 92 -8.67 6.23 18.82
N THR A 93 -8.08 7.37 19.20
CA THR A 93 -7.70 8.39 18.22
C THR A 93 -6.28 8.11 17.73
N ASN A 94 -6.08 7.99 16.41
CA ASN A 94 -4.77 7.80 15.80
C ASN A 94 -4.65 8.70 14.57
N LYS A 95 -3.59 9.52 14.49
CA LYS A 95 -3.34 10.42 13.34
C LYS A 95 -4.59 11.18 12.87
N HIS A 96 -5.38 11.65 13.83
CA HIS A 96 -6.59 12.47 13.61
C HIS A 96 -7.82 11.68 13.09
N GLN A 97 -7.77 10.35 13.14
CA GLN A 97 -8.92 9.48 12.90
C GLN A 97 -9.35 8.80 14.19
N ASP A 98 -10.67 8.73 14.38
CA ASP A 98 -11.28 8.08 15.53
C ASP A 98 -11.72 6.66 15.15
N TYR A 99 -11.18 5.68 15.85
CA TYR A 99 -11.48 4.27 15.68
C TYR A 99 -12.36 3.77 16.82
N TRP A 100 -13.55 3.29 16.47
CA TRP A 100 -14.47 2.66 17.42
C TRP A 100 -14.28 1.15 17.40
N ARG A 101 -13.90 0.59 18.54
CA ARG A 101 -13.66 -0.85 18.72
C ARG A 101 -14.43 -1.37 19.92
N PRO A 102 -14.89 -2.62 19.90
CA PRO A 102 -15.48 -3.21 21.10
C PRO A 102 -14.42 -3.36 22.20
N LEU A 103 -14.83 -3.20 23.45
CA LEU A 103 -14.01 -3.59 24.59
C LEU A 103 -13.75 -5.10 24.50
N LEU A 104 -12.50 -5.52 24.60
CA LEU A 104 -12.19 -6.96 24.61
C LEU A 104 -12.71 -7.57 25.91
N ALA A 105 -13.10 -8.84 25.89
CA ALA A 105 -13.47 -9.55 27.11
C ALA A 105 -12.25 -9.70 28.04
N PRO A 106 -12.45 -9.80 29.36
CA PRO A 106 -11.36 -10.05 30.30
C PRO A 106 -10.67 -11.39 30.06
#